data_AF-A0A2N3GXK7-F1
#
_entry.id   AF-A0A2N3GXK7-F1
#
_cell.length_a   1.000
_cell.length_b   1.000
_cell.length_c   1.000
_cell.angle_alpha   90.00
_cell.angle_beta   90.00
_cell.angle_gamma   90.00
#
_symmetry.space_group_name_H-M   'P 1'
#
loop_
_entity.id
_entity.type
_entity.pdbx_description
1 polymer ?
#
loop_
_entity_poly.entity_id
_entity_poly.type
_entity_poly.pdbx_seq_one_letter_code
_entity_poly.pdbx_strand_id
1 'polypeptide(L)'
;MRRSNVTDNCAGPDDAWWERSLGIHDARAESYSAFARVLRFPDTVPARSIAVVANVCECGPCAHVSASELADARERACSWTHNINDSMSLAVEHIRLFGGFGIPGATNCLVAARDARRETRRAVDEISCAYQRFGYWTEDTSDHALCPAHASNALGFMSHCLLIGDLGVPAATREAQLFYARFLSHWMPGFADAIRNEAHHPVTTLLGVALAEFAHRENAITLQSSASGPV
;
A
#
# COMPACT_ATOMS: atom_id res chain seq x y z
N MET A 1 -11.02 -30.93 15.94
CA MET A 1 -10.12 -29.87 15.45
C MET A 1 -10.69 -28.52 15.85
N ARG A 2 -10.08 -27.84 16.82
CA ARG A 2 -10.45 -26.46 17.19
C ARG A 2 -9.70 -25.50 16.27
N ARG A 3 -10.41 -24.64 15.54
CA ARG A 3 -9.83 -23.49 14.85
C ARG A 3 -9.38 -22.50 15.95
N SER A 4 -8.11 -22.14 15.94
CA SER A 4 -7.54 -21.19 16.90
C SER A 4 -7.94 -19.77 16.48
N ASN A 5 -8.50 -19.00 17.41
CA ASN A 5 -8.82 -17.58 17.24
C ASN A 5 -7.51 -16.77 17.32
N VAL A 6 -6.82 -16.62 16.19
CA VAL A 6 -5.53 -15.91 16.10
C VAL A 6 -5.70 -14.40 15.86
N THR A 7 -6.94 -13.87 15.79
CA THR A 7 -7.20 -12.49 15.36
C THR A 7 -7.33 -11.45 16.47
N ASP A 8 -7.44 -11.81 17.75
CA ASP A 8 -8.00 -10.86 18.75
C ASP A 8 -7.00 -9.98 19.51
N ASN A 9 -5.68 -10.18 19.43
CA ASN A 9 -4.73 -9.52 20.36
C ASN A 9 -3.74 -8.51 19.74
N CYS A 10 -3.96 -8.03 18.51
CA CYS A 10 -2.99 -7.14 17.83
C CYS A 10 -3.52 -5.73 17.50
N ALA A 11 -4.70 -5.33 18.00
CA ALA A 11 -5.26 -4.01 17.73
C ALA A 11 -4.74 -2.95 18.73
N GLY A 12 -3.82 -2.08 18.26
CA GLY A 12 -3.48 -0.86 18.99
C GLY A 12 -4.69 0.08 19.11
N PRO A 13 -4.74 0.94 20.16
CA PRO A 13 -5.93 1.72 20.48
C PRO A 13 -6.33 2.78 19.45
N ASP A 14 -5.48 3.18 18.50
CA ASP A 14 -5.80 4.24 17.51
C ASP A 14 -6.29 3.71 16.14
N ASP A 15 -5.92 2.48 15.76
CA ASP A 15 -6.17 2.00 14.39
C ASP A 15 -7.61 1.55 14.10
N ALA A 16 -8.40 1.35 15.15
CA ALA A 16 -9.77 0.84 15.04
C ALA A 16 -10.83 1.94 15.19
N TRP A 17 -10.51 3.24 15.12
CA TRP A 17 -11.53 4.26 15.33
C TRP A 17 -12.60 4.28 14.22
N TRP A 18 -12.20 4.13 12.95
CA TRP A 18 -13.15 4.05 11.82
C TRP A 18 -14.04 2.81 11.92
N GLU A 19 -13.45 1.65 12.19
CA GLU A 19 -14.17 0.38 12.37
C GLU A 19 -15.13 0.44 13.56
N ARG A 20 -14.69 0.97 14.70
CA ARG A 20 -15.50 1.08 15.92
C ARG A 20 -16.58 2.16 15.83
N SER A 21 -16.37 3.21 15.05
CA SER A 21 -17.27 4.37 15.04
C SER A 21 -18.28 4.35 13.89
N LEU A 22 -17.93 3.77 12.73
CA LEU A 22 -18.77 3.81 11.53
C LEU A 22 -19.13 2.42 10.99
N GLY A 23 -18.51 1.34 11.48
CA GLY A 23 -18.82 -0.03 11.06
C GLY A 23 -18.51 -0.33 9.58
N ILE A 24 -17.66 0.48 8.94
CA ILE A 24 -17.25 0.30 7.55
C ILE A 24 -16.10 -0.69 7.50
N HIS A 25 -16.28 -1.75 6.70
CA HIS A 25 -15.26 -2.76 6.42
C HIS A 25 -15.02 -2.85 4.90
N ASP A 26 -14.13 -2.01 4.39
CA ASP A 26 -13.62 -2.10 3.03
C ASP A 26 -12.24 -2.76 3.03
N ALA A 27 -12.19 -4.03 2.61
CA ALA A 27 -10.95 -4.81 2.52
C ALA A 27 -9.94 -4.22 1.52
N ARG A 28 -10.41 -3.55 0.45
CA ARG A 28 -9.56 -2.87 -0.52
C ARG A 28 -8.93 -1.63 0.12
N ALA A 29 -9.72 -0.84 0.84
CA ALA A 29 -9.22 0.31 1.59
C ALA A 29 -8.23 -0.11 2.70
N GLU A 30 -8.51 -1.20 3.43
CA GLU A 30 -7.62 -1.73 4.46
C GLU A 30 -6.28 -2.17 3.87
N SER A 31 -6.29 -2.83 2.71
CA SER A 31 -5.08 -3.25 1.98
C SER A 31 -4.20 -2.05 1.62
N TYR A 32 -4.79 -0.99 1.04
CA TYR A 32 -4.08 0.25 0.73
C TYR A 32 -3.43 0.89 1.96
N SER A 33 -4.17 0.98 3.07
CA SER A 33 -3.66 1.53 4.34
C SER A 33 -2.52 0.68 4.91
N ALA A 34 -2.66 -0.65 4.86
CA ALA A 34 -1.62 -1.55 5.33
C ALA A 34 -0.33 -1.42 4.52
N PHE A 35 -0.41 -1.38 3.18
CA PHE A 35 0.75 -1.11 2.33
C PHE A 35 1.39 0.25 2.63
N ALA A 36 0.58 1.30 2.80
CA ALA A 36 1.07 2.62 3.15
C ALA A 36 1.88 2.62 4.45
N ARG A 37 1.41 1.91 5.48
CA ARG A 37 2.08 1.82 6.79
C ARG A 37 3.38 1.03 6.73
N VAL A 38 3.39 -0.12 6.06
CA VAL A 38 4.60 -0.93 5.88
C VAL A 38 5.67 -0.09 5.17
N LEU A 39 5.30 0.69 4.15
CA LEU A 39 6.22 1.57 3.42
C LEU A 39 6.71 2.78 4.24
N ARG A 40 5.88 3.30 5.15
CA ARG A 40 6.14 4.57 5.85
C ARG A 40 7.03 4.41 7.08
N PHE A 41 6.84 3.37 7.88
CA PHE A 41 7.41 3.28 9.23
C PHE A 41 8.34 2.06 9.39
N PRO A 42 9.55 2.07 8.82
CA PRO A 42 10.44 0.91 8.82
C PRO A 42 10.74 0.27 10.18
N ASP A 43 10.73 1.07 11.24
CA ASP A 43 11.12 0.68 12.59
C ASP A 43 9.92 0.39 13.51
N THR A 44 8.73 0.85 13.13
CA THR A 44 7.50 0.73 13.94
C THR A 44 6.31 0.20 13.14
N VAL A 45 6.54 -0.62 12.10
CA VAL A 45 5.44 -1.22 11.33
C VAL A 45 4.49 -1.99 12.27
N PRO A 46 3.21 -1.64 12.34
CA PRO A 46 2.25 -2.39 13.15
C PRO A 46 2.10 -3.83 12.64
N ALA A 47 2.16 -4.82 13.54
CA ALA A 47 1.99 -6.23 13.19
C ALA A 47 0.65 -6.49 12.45
N ARG A 48 -0.39 -5.72 12.77
CA ARG A 48 -1.69 -5.75 12.06
C ARG A 48 -1.53 -5.43 10.57
N SER A 49 -0.72 -4.44 10.20
CA SER A 49 -0.50 -4.09 8.79
C SER A 49 0.19 -5.22 8.03
N ILE A 50 1.15 -5.90 8.66
CA ILE A 50 1.82 -7.08 8.06
C ILE A 50 0.81 -8.21 7.86
N ALA A 51 -0.07 -8.45 8.83
CA ALA A 51 -1.12 -9.46 8.73
C ALA A 51 -2.14 -9.15 7.61
N VAL A 52 -2.54 -7.88 7.44
CA VAL A 52 -3.41 -7.48 6.33
C VAL A 52 -2.71 -7.73 4.99
N VAL A 53 -1.45 -7.28 4.83
CA VAL A 53 -0.66 -7.50 3.60
C VAL A 53 -0.52 -9.00 3.29
N ALA A 54 -0.30 -9.82 4.32
CA ALA A 54 -0.24 -11.28 4.21
C ALA A 54 -1.53 -11.93 3.66
N ASN A 55 -2.68 -11.30 3.89
CA ASN A 55 -3.99 -11.83 3.51
C ASN A 55 -4.53 -11.25 2.20
N VAL A 56 -3.87 -10.23 1.62
CA VAL A 56 -4.25 -9.61 0.34
C VAL A 56 -4.49 -10.67 -0.74
N CYS A 57 -3.74 -11.77 -0.71
CA CYS A 57 -3.79 -12.78 -1.73
C CYS A 57 -4.83 -13.91 -1.50
N GLU A 58 -5.52 -13.95 -0.36
CA GLU A 58 -6.46 -15.05 -0.02
C GLU A 58 -7.76 -15.04 -0.83
N CYS A 59 -8.10 -13.93 -1.49
CA CYS A 59 -9.40 -13.73 -2.13
C CYS A 59 -9.51 -14.21 -3.59
N GLY A 60 -8.54 -14.95 -4.15
CA GLY A 60 -8.62 -15.44 -5.53
C GLY A 60 -7.37 -16.14 -6.05
N PRO A 61 -7.41 -16.74 -7.25
CA PRO A 61 -6.23 -17.32 -7.88
C PRO A 61 -5.18 -16.23 -8.11
N CYS A 62 -3.97 -16.44 -7.58
CA CYS A 62 -2.84 -15.54 -7.82
C CYS A 62 -2.44 -15.65 -9.28
N ALA A 63 -2.39 -14.52 -9.99
CA ALA A 63 -2.13 -14.51 -11.43
C ALA A 63 -0.64 -14.41 -11.76
N HIS A 64 0.16 -13.78 -10.87
CA HIS A 64 1.57 -13.45 -11.14
C HIS A 64 2.56 -14.08 -10.16
N VAL A 65 2.08 -14.57 -9.02
CA VAL A 65 2.92 -15.15 -7.98
C VAL A 65 2.48 -16.59 -7.73
N SER A 66 3.44 -17.51 -7.61
CA SER A 66 3.10 -18.88 -7.27
C SER A 66 2.53 -18.95 -5.84
N ALA A 67 1.52 -19.79 -5.63
CA ALA A 67 0.93 -19.97 -4.30
C ALA A 67 1.98 -20.37 -3.24
N SER A 68 3.03 -21.10 -3.65
CA SER A 68 4.14 -21.50 -2.79
C SER A 68 5.01 -20.32 -2.37
N GLU A 69 5.36 -19.42 -3.30
CA GLU A 69 6.20 -18.25 -3.02
C GLU A 69 5.50 -17.28 -2.07
N LEU A 70 4.21 -17.05 -2.29
CA LEU A 70 3.39 -16.25 -1.39
C LEU A 70 3.27 -16.87 0.00
N ALA A 71 3.01 -18.18 0.08
CA ALA A 71 2.88 -18.87 1.36
C ALA A 71 4.18 -18.79 2.18
N ASP A 72 5.33 -18.98 1.54
CA ASP A 72 6.65 -18.84 2.15
C ASP A 72 6.91 -17.40 2.62
N ALA A 73 6.68 -16.40 1.76
CA ALA A 73 6.85 -14.99 2.12
C ALA A 73 5.96 -14.60 3.31
N ARG A 74 4.71 -15.09 3.34
CA ARG A 74 3.77 -14.91 4.43
C ARG A 74 4.28 -15.54 5.73
N GLU A 75 4.66 -16.81 5.69
CA GLU A 75 5.13 -17.54 6.87
C GLU A 75 6.35 -16.86 7.48
N ARG A 76 7.32 -16.45 6.65
CA ARG A 76 8.52 -15.75 7.12
C ARG A 76 8.20 -14.39 7.73
N ALA A 77 7.35 -13.58 7.10
CA ALA A 77 6.97 -12.27 7.61
C ALA A 77 6.17 -12.35 8.93
N CYS A 78 5.22 -13.29 9.02
CA CYS A 78 4.47 -13.51 10.27
C CYS A 78 5.35 -14.10 11.37
N SER A 79 6.30 -14.98 11.05
CA SER A 79 7.25 -15.50 12.04
C SER A 79 8.16 -14.38 12.58
N TRP A 80 8.50 -13.40 11.75
CA TRP A 80 9.23 -12.20 12.16
C TRP A 80 8.42 -11.33 13.12
N THR A 81 7.12 -11.12 12.89
CA THR A 81 6.27 -10.33 13.82
C THR A 81 6.09 -10.97 15.20
N HIS A 82 6.34 -12.27 15.33
CA HIS A 82 6.39 -12.94 16.63
C HIS A 82 7.74 -12.79 17.34
N ASN A 83 8.78 -12.33 16.64
CA ASN A 83 10.15 -12.20 17.13
C ASN A 83 10.73 -10.79 16.86
N ILE A 84 9.97 -9.73 17.17
CA ILE A 84 10.33 -8.31 16.95
C ILE A 84 11.42 -7.84 17.93
N ASN A 85 12.52 -8.59 18.04
CA ASN A 85 13.72 -8.14 18.77
C ASN A 85 14.71 -7.43 17.83
N ASP A 86 14.41 -7.37 16.54
CA ASP A 86 15.28 -6.80 15.50
C ASP A 86 14.47 -5.93 14.53
N SER A 87 13.84 -4.85 15.05
CA SER A 87 13.23 -3.82 14.21
C SER A 87 14.26 -3.05 13.36
N MET A 88 15.54 -3.09 13.78
CA MET A 88 16.63 -2.43 13.08
C MET A 88 16.90 -3.04 11.71
N SER A 89 16.80 -4.37 11.54
CA SER A 89 17.02 -4.98 10.22
C SER A 89 16.00 -4.55 9.16
N LEU A 90 14.73 -4.35 9.53
CA LEU A 90 13.74 -3.79 8.63
C LEU A 90 14.06 -2.34 8.24
N ALA A 91 14.51 -1.53 9.20
CA ALA A 91 14.92 -0.16 8.93
C ALA A 91 16.15 -0.06 8.04
N VAL A 92 17.16 -0.91 8.27
CA VAL A 92 18.34 -1.02 7.42
C VAL A 92 17.94 -1.41 5.99
N GLU A 93 17.03 -2.38 5.85
CA GLU A 93 16.53 -2.80 4.54
C GLU A 93 15.80 -1.66 3.83
N HIS A 94 14.94 -0.92 4.53
CA HIS A 94 14.25 0.24 3.97
C HIS A 94 15.23 1.31 3.49
N ILE A 95 16.26 1.63 4.28
CA ILE A 95 17.28 2.60 3.87
C ILE A 95 18.05 2.09 2.64
N ARG A 96 18.35 0.79 2.59
CA ARG A 96 19.04 0.16 1.44
C ARG A 96 18.20 0.23 0.17
N LEU A 97 16.92 -0.11 0.25
CA LEU A 97 16.02 -0.18 -0.91
C LEU A 97 15.55 1.19 -1.36
N PHE A 98 15.16 2.05 -0.41
CA PHE A 98 14.40 3.27 -0.66
C PHE A 98 15.15 4.57 -0.32
N GLY A 99 16.35 4.48 0.27
CA GLY A 99 17.18 5.64 0.60
C GLY A 99 17.76 6.36 -0.62
N GLY A 100 18.64 7.35 -0.39
CA GLY A 100 19.12 8.27 -1.42
C GLY A 100 19.89 7.66 -2.60
N PHE A 101 20.41 6.44 -2.46
CA PHE A 101 21.05 5.65 -3.53
C PHE A 101 20.28 4.35 -3.82
N GLY A 102 18.98 4.34 -3.54
CA GLY A 102 18.11 3.17 -3.62
C GLY A 102 18.14 2.46 -4.97
N ILE A 103 17.47 1.32 -5.03
CA ILE A 103 17.54 0.43 -6.19
C ILE A 103 16.72 1.00 -7.36
N PRO A 104 17.22 0.93 -8.61
CA PRO A 104 16.42 1.26 -9.79
C PRO A 104 15.07 0.54 -9.79
N GLY A 105 13.98 1.29 -9.99
CA GLY A 105 12.62 0.74 -9.98
C GLY A 105 11.95 0.69 -8.61
N ALA A 106 12.70 0.63 -7.51
CA ALA A 106 12.17 0.66 -6.14
C ALA A 106 12.01 2.10 -5.61
N THR A 107 11.70 3.08 -6.46
CA THR A 107 11.53 4.47 -6.00
C THR A 107 10.19 4.66 -5.32
N ASN A 108 10.21 5.15 -4.08
CA ASN A 108 9.02 5.53 -3.33
C ASN A 108 8.31 6.78 -3.89
N CYS A 109 8.78 7.36 -4.99
CA CYS A 109 8.18 8.55 -5.59
C CYS A 109 7.46 8.21 -6.89
N LEU A 110 6.13 8.34 -6.90
CA LEU A 110 5.29 7.99 -8.07
C LEU A 110 5.67 8.74 -9.35
N VAL A 111 6.17 9.95 -9.21
CA VAL A 111 6.49 10.84 -10.33
C VAL A 111 7.92 10.72 -10.82
N ALA A 112 8.81 10.09 -10.04
CA ALA A 112 10.19 9.84 -10.45
C ALA A 112 10.29 8.79 -11.57
N ALA A 113 9.25 7.94 -11.71
CA ALA A 113 9.14 6.97 -12.79
C ALA A 113 8.67 7.58 -14.14
N ARG A 114 8.31 8.88 -14.19
CA ARG A 114 7.92 9.59 -15.41
C ARG A 114 9.05 10.53 -15.85
N ASP A 115 9.75 10.17 -16.92
CA ASP A 115 11.06 10.68 -17.41
C ASP A 115 11.19 12.18 -17.77
N ALA A 116 10.30 13.08 -17.34
CA ALA A 116 10.39 14.50 -17.66
C ALA A 116 10.24 15.41 -16.43
N ARG A 117 11.30 16.13 -16.05
CA ARG A 117 11.35 17.03 -14.87
C ARG A 117 10.20 18.05 -14.80
N ARG A 118 9.71 18.55 -15.95
CA ARG A 118 8.55 19.46 -16.00
C ARG A 118 7.22 18.74 -15.72
N GLU A 119 7.10 17.50 -16.17
CA GLU A 119 5.94 16.65 -15.90
C GLU A 119 5.91 16.23 -14.42
N THR A 120 7.09 16.08 -13.79
CA THR A 120 7.22 15.78 -12.36
C THR A 120 6.53 16.83 -11.48
N ARG A 121 6.83 18.14 -11.68
CA ARG A 121 6.22 19.20 -10.85
C ARG A 121 4.71 19.26 -11.03
N ARG A 122 4.23 19.23 -12.28
CA ARG A 122 2.80 19.25 -12.59
C ARG A 122 2.08 18.06 -11.95
N ALA A 123 2.67 16.87 -12.01
CA ALA A 123 2.08 15.67 -11.41
C ALA A 123 2.02 15.78 -9.87
N VAL A 124 3.03 16.34 -9.22
CA VAL A 124 3.00 16.60 -7.76
C VAL A 124 1.90 17.61 -7.40
N ASP A 125 1.75 18.68 -8.16
CA ASP A 125 0.68 19.67 -7.94
C ASP A 125 -0.70 19.02 -8.12
N GLU A 126 -0.88 18.17 -9.14
CA GLU A 126 -2.12 17.44 -9.39
C GLU A 126 -2.45 16.46 -8.24
N ILE A 127 -1.47 15.73 -7.71
CA ILE A 127 -1.64 14.85 -6.54
C ILE A 127 -2.05 15.68 -5.32
N SER A 128 -1.37 16.80 -5.07
CA SER A 128 -1.68 17.70 -3.96
C SER A 128 -3.10 18.26 -4.04
N CYS A 129 -3.52 18.66 -5.24
CA CYS A 129 -4.90 19.11 -5.51
C CYS A 129 -5.92 17.98 -5.30
N ALA A 130 -5.59 16.72 -5.61
CA ALA A 130 -6.45 15.58 -5.31
C ALA A 130 -6.62 15.38 -3.81
N TYR A 131 -5.54 15.46 -3.04
CA TYR A 131 -5.58 15.33 -1.59
C TYR A 131 -6.46 16.40 -0.95
N GLN A 132 -6.27 17.66 -1.34
CA GLN A 132 -7.05 18.79 -0.82
C GLN A 132 -8.55 18.67 -1.13
N ARG A 133 -8.92 18.20 -2.33
CA ARG A 133 -10.33 18.04 -2.73
C ARG A 133 -11.13 17.12 -1.81
N PHE A 134 -10.48 16.12 -1.22
CA PHE A 134 -11.11 15.17 -0.31
C PHE A 134 -10.64 15.31 1.14
N GLY A 135 -9.97 16.42 1.47
CA GLY A 135 -9.51 16.71 2.84
C GLY A 135 -8.50 15.70 3.38
N TYR A 136 -7.70 15.08 2.49
CA TYR A 136 -6.62 14.19 2.91
C TYR A 136 -5.39 15.01 3.28
N TRP A 137 -4.93 14.85 4.52
CA TRP A 137 -3.75 15.52 5.04
C TRP A 137 -2.70 14.46 5.34
N THR A 138 -1.50 14.62 4.79
CA THR A 138 -0.38 13.74 5.13
C THR A 138 0.04 14.05 6.56
N GLU A 139 -0.01 13.06 7.45
CA GLU A 139 0.14 13.25 8.91
C GLU A 139 1.53 13.72 9.38
N ASP A 140 2.46 14.05 8.49
CA ASP A 140 3.79 14.52 8.87
C ASP A 140 3.95 16.03 8.67
N THR A 141 4.03 16.70 9.81
CA THR A 141 4.56 18.07 9.95
C THR A 141 6.09 18.08 10.10
N SER A 142 6.74 16.90 10.02
CA SER A 142 8.19 16.75 10.09
C SER A 142 8.81 16.65 8.69
N ASP A 143 9.94 17.34 8.48
CA ASP A 143 10.56 17.68 7.19
C ASP A 143 11.00 16.50 6.29
N HIS A 144 10.67 15.25 6.59
CA HIS A 144 11.20 14.08 5.89
C HIS A 144 10.15 13.26 5.10
N ALA A 145 8.85 13.54 5.25
CA ALA A 145 7.77 12.95 4.43
C ALA A 145 7.17 13.93 3.39
N LEU A 146 7.92 14.97 3.02
CA LEU A 146 7.43 16.19 2.34
C LEU A 146 6.95 16.03 0.90
N CYS A 147 7.08 14.87 0.25
CA CYS A 147 6.65 14.71 -1.14
C CYS A 147 5.20 14.20 -1.20
N PRO A 148 4.24 14.97 -1.76
CA PRO A 148 2.88 14.47 -2.01
C PRO A 148 2.87 13.22 -2.87
N ALA A 149 3.85 13.05 -3.76
CA ALA A 149 3.99 11.88 -4.60
C ALA A 149 4.70 10.70 -3.93
N HIS A 150 4.95 10.74 -2.62
CA HIS A 150 5.48 9.58 -1.90
C HIS A 150 4.44 8.45 -1.89
N ALA A 151 4.88 7.22 -2.13
CA ALA A 151 4.03 6.05 -2.29
C ALA A 151 3.12 5.81 -1.08
N SER A 152 3.65 5.94 0.13
CA SER A 152 2.85 5.81 1.35
C SER A 152 1.70 6.83 1.41
N ASN A 153 1.93 8.07 0.99
CA ASN A 153 0.91 9.12 0.97
C ASN A 153 -0.17 8.81 -0.05
N ALA A 154 0.22 8.34 -1.23
CA ALA A 154 -0.70 7.97 -2.30
C ALA A 154 -1.55 6.76 -1.96
N LEU A 155 -0.96 5.72 -1.37
CA LEU A 155 -1.70 4.54 -0.93
C LEU A 155 -2.63 4.90 0.24
N GLY A 156 -2.20 5.74 1.18
CA GLY A 156 -3.08 6.25 2.23
C GLY A 156 -4.25 7.07 1.68
N PHE A 157 -4.02 7.90 0.66
CA PHE A 157 -5.08 8.64 -0.03
C PHE A 157 -6.08 7.72 -0.72
N MET A 158 -5.62 6.63 -1.34
CA MET A 158 -6.52 5.62 -1.93
C MET A 158 -7.45 5.01 -0.89
N SER A 159 -6.91 4.60 0.26
CA SER A 159 -7.69 4.10 1.38
C SER A 159 -8.74 5.13 1.85
N HIS A 160 -8.31 6.38 2.04
CA HIS A 160 -9.17 7.50 2.45
C HIS A 160 -10.34 7.73 1.49
N CYS A 161 -10.09 7.79 0.18
CA CYS A 161 -11.13 8.00 -0.82
C CYS A 161 -12.14 6.84 -0.88
N LEU A 162 -11.71 5.60 -0.68
CA LEU A 162 -12.60 4.44 -0.65
C LEU A 162 -13.51 4.48 0.58
N LEU A 163 -12.97 4.75 1.77
CA LEU A 163 -13.75 4.89 3.00
C LEU A 163 -14.76 6.05 2.93
N ILE A 164 -14.38 7.19 2.34
CA ILE A 164 -15.31 8.29 2.08
C ILE A 164 -16.39 7.89 1.05
N GLY A 165 -16.04 7.08 0.05
CA GLY A 165 -16.97 6.50 -0.89
C GLY A 165 -18.07 5.69 -0.20
N ASP A 166 -17.68 4.82 0.73
CA ASP A 166 -18.59 3.98 1.51
C ASP A 166 -19.50 4.78 2.45
N LEU A 167 -19.08 5.98 2.85
CA LEU A 167 -19.93 6.95 3.55
C LEU A 167 -20.96 7.66 2.65
N GLY A 168 -21.04 7.28 1.37
CA GLY A 168 -22.03 7.80 0.43
C GLY A 168 -21.55 9.02 -0.37
N VAL A 169 -20.24 9.14 -0.62
CA VAL A 169 -19.66 10.19 -1.49
C VAL A 169 -19.07 9.55 -2.76
N PRO A 170 -19.87 9.27 -3.81
CA PRO A 170 -19.41 8.56 -5.00
C PRO A 170 -18.26 9.25 -5.75
N ALA A 171 -18.16 10.58 -5.63
CA ALA A 171 -17.08 11.36 -6.21
C ALA A 171 -15.70 10.92 -5.67
N ALA A 172 -15.61 10.45 -4.43
CA ALA A 172 -14.36 9.98 -3.84
C ALA A 172 -13.95 8.61 -4.41
N THR A 173 -14.89 7.67 -4.55
CA THR A 173 -14.63 6.38 -5.22
C THR A 173 -14.16 6.60 -6.66
N ARG A 174 -14.80 7.54 -7.38
CA ARG A 174 -14.39 7.91 -8.74
C ARG A 174 -12.98 8.53 -8.76
N GLU A 175 -12.66 9.40 -7.80
CA GLU A 175 -11.30 9.96 -7.70
C GLU A 175 -10.28 8.86 -7.44
N ALA A 176 -10.55 7.89 -6.55
CA ALA A 176 -9.65 6.76 -6.32
C ALA A 176 -9.36 5.99 -7.61
N GLN A 177 -10.40 5.69 -8.42
CA GLN A 177 -10.23 5.02 -9.71
C GLN A 177 -9.35 5.84 -10.68
N LEU A 178 -9.63 7.14 -10.81
CA LEU A 178 -8.85 8.04 -11.67
C LEU A 178 -7.41 8.18 -11.19
N PHE A 179 -7.20 8.30 -9.88
CA PHE A 179 -5.90 8.41 -9.26
C PHE A 179 -5.08 7.14 -9.49
N TYR A 180 -5.69 5.97 -9.29
CA TYR A 180 -5.07 4.68 -9.56
C TYR A 180 -4.64 4.59 -11.03
N ALA A 181 -5.58 4.78 -11.95
CA ALA A 181 -5.32 4.67 -13.39
C ALA A 181 -4.21 5.63 -13.84
N ARG A 182 -4.14 6.84 -13.25
CA ARG A 182 -3.22 7.88 -13.65
C ARG A 182 -1.82 7.75 -13.04
N PHE A 183 -1.70 7.34 -11.78
CA PHE A 183 -0.45 7.42 -11.02
C PHE A 183 0.05 6.06 -10.51
N LEU A 184 -0.84 5.13 -10.19
CA LEU A 184 -0.45 3.86 -9.54
C LEU A 184 -0.38 2.68 -10.51
N SER A 185 -1.24 2.64 -11.54
CA SER A 185 -1.35 1.51 -12.48
C SER A 185 -0.04 1.08 -13.13
N HIS A 186 0.84 2.04 -13.43
CA HIS A 186 2.17 1.80 -14.00
C HIS A 186 3.26 1.69 -12.94
N TRP A 187 3.17 2.46 -11.86
CA TRP A 187 4.19 2.48 -10.82
C TRP A 187 4.15 1.22 -9.97
N MET A 188 2.96 0.80 -9.51
CA MET A 188 2.81 -0.31 -8.56
C MET A 188 3.42 -1.63 -9.04
N PRO A 189 3.17 -2.10 -10.29
CA PRO A 189 3.78 -3.35 -10.75
C PRO A 189 5.31 -3.27 -10.81
N GLY A 190 5.87 -2.21 -11.39
CA GLY A 190 7.33 -2.06 -11.52
C GLY A 190 8.02 -1.91 -10.17
N PHE A 191 7.40 -1.19 -9.23
CA PHE A 191 7.89 -1.06 -7.87
C PHE A 191 7.84 -2.39 -7.10
N ALA A 192 6.73 -3.13 -7.23
CA ALA A 192 6.57 -4.44 -6.61
C ALA A 192 7.59 -5.46 -7.14
N ASP A 193 7.81 -5.48 -8.46
CA ASP A 193 8.82 -6.33 -9.09
C ASP A 193 10.24 -6.00 -8.61
N ALA A 194 10.59 -4.70 -8.53
CA ALA A 194 11.89 -4.26 -8.02
C ALA A 194 12.12 -4.70 -6.57
N ILE A 195 11.12 -4.52 -5.70
CA ILE A 195 11.19 -5.01 -4.32
C ILE A 195 11.34 -6.53 -4.29
N ARG A 196 10.52 -7.27 -5.03
CA ARG A 196 10.54 -8.74 -5.01
C ARG A 196 11.91 -9.30 -5.39
N ASN A 197 12.57 -8.70 -6.38
CA ASN A 197 13.86 -9.18 -6.88
C ASN A 197 15.02 -8.87 -5.94
N GLU A 198 14.87 -7.86 -5.08
CA GLU A 198 16.00 -7.25 -4.39
C GLU A 198 15.87 -7.31 -2.88
N ALA A 199 14.67 -7.52 -2.35
CA ALA A 199 14.40 -7.58 -0.93
C ALA A 199 14.94 -8.86 -0.30
N HIS A 200 15.66 -8.69 0.82
CA HIS A 200 16.17 -9.77 1.64
C HIS A 200 15.42 -9.89 2.96
N HIS A 201 14.79 -8.81 3.44
CA HIS A 201 14.02 -8.83 4.67
C HIS A 201 12.63 -9.45 4.46
N PRO A 202 12.16 -10.39 5.31
CA PRO A 202 10.89 -11.10 5.14
C PRO A 202 9.67 -10.20 4.91
N VAL A 203 9.53 -9.14 5.71
CA VAL A 203 8.41 -8.18 5.59
C VAL A 203 8.46 -7.45 4.24
N THR A 204 9.64 -7.09 3.76
CA THR A 204 9.81 -6.36 2.51
C THR A 204 9.62 -7.29 1.30
N THR A 205 10.08 -8.53 1.38
CA THR A 205 9.78 -9.57 0.38
C THR A 205 8.26 -9.80 0.29
N LEU A 206 7.58 -9.94 1.43
CA LEU A 206 6.12 -10.06 1.46
C LEU A 206 5.44 -8.84 0.82
N LEU A 207 5.91 -7.63 1.13
CA LEU A 207 5.40 -6.40 0.53
C LEU A 207 5.48 -6.44 -1.00
N GLY A 208 6.64 -6.80 -1.57
CA GLY A 208 6.79 -6.89 -3.03
C GLY A 208 5.85 -7.93 -3.66
N VAL A 209 5.78 -9.13 -3.07
CA VAL A 209 4.90 -10.21 -3.52
C VAL A 209 3.42 -9.82 -3.46
N ALA A 210 2.96 -9.33 -2.32
CA ALA A 210 1.55 -8.97 -2.12
C ALA A 210 1.14 -7.75 -2.95
N LEU A 211 2.04 -6.77 -3.09
CA LEU A 211 1.76 -5.57 -3.88
C LEU A 211 1.66 -5.88 -5.38
N ALA A 212 2.46 -6.82 -5.90
CA ALA A 212 2.38 -7.26 -7.30
C ALA A 212 1.00 -7.89 -7.60
N GLU A 213 0.56 -8.80 -6.73
CA GLU A 213 -0.75 -9.44 -6.86
C GLU A 213 -1.89 -8.43 -6.70
N PHE A 214 -1.78 -7.51 -5.74
CA PHE A 214 -2.76 -6.45 -5.54
C PHE A 214 -2.88 -5.54 -6.77
N ALA A 215 -1.75 -5.09 -7.33
CA ALA A 215 -1.72 -4.25 -8.52
C ALA A 215 -2.38 -4.94 -9.72
N HIS A 216 -2.23 -6.26 -9.86
CA HIS A 216 -2.92 -7.00 -10.91
C HIS A 216 -4.45 -6.94 -10.77
N ARG A 217 -4.97 -7.14 -9.56
CA ARG A 217 -6.41 -7.07 -9.28
C ARG A 217 -6.97 -5.68 -9.52
N GLU A 218 -6.25 -4.66 -9.07
CA GLU A 218 -6.61 -3.25 -9.29
C GLU A 218 -6.65 -2.89 -10.79
N ASN A 219 -5.70 -3.41 -11.58
CA ASN A 219 -5.71 -3.26 -13.04
C ASN A 219 -6.94 -3.95 -13.67
N ALA A 220 -7.31 -5.15 -13.22
CA ALA A 220 -8.50 -5.84 -13.71
C ALA A 220 -9.79 -5.06 -13.41
N ILE A 221 -9.93 -4.50 -12.20
CA ILE A 221 -11.08 -3.66 -11.80
C ILE A 221 -11.15 -2.40 -12.68
N THR A 222 -10.01 -1.76 -12.94
CA THR A 222 -9.92 -0.54 -13.75
C THR A 222 -10.33 -0.80 -15.21
N LEU A 223 -9.91 -1.93 -15.78
CA LEU A 223 -10.28 -2.34 -17.14
C LEU A 223 -11.77 -2.65 -17.27
N GLN A 224 -12.36 -3.35 -16.29
CA GLN A 224 -13.80 -3.63 -16.26
C GLN A 224 -14.64 -2.35 -16.19
N SER A 225 -14.24 -1.40 -15.33
CA SER A 225 -14.92 -0.12 -15.17
C SER A 225 -14.90 0.72 -16.46
N SER A 226 -13.84 0.59 -17.25
CA SER A 226 -13.70 1.29 -18.54
C SER A 226 -14.60 0.70 -19.63
N ALA A 227 -14.89 -0.61 -19.57
CA ALA A 227 -15.73 -1.31 -20.54
C ALA A 227 -17.23 -1.06 -20.33
N SER A 228 -17.66 -0.71 -19.12
CA SER A 228 -19.07 -0.49 -18.80
C SER A 228 -19.63 0.88 -19.22
N GLY A 229 -18.78 1.81 -19.71
CA GLY A 229 -19.18 3.16 -20.12
C GLY A 229 -19.58 4.08 -18.94
N PRO A 230 -19.62 5.41 -19.14
CA PRO A 230 -20.15 6.30 -18.12
C PRO A 230 -21.66 6.09 -17.99
N VAL A 231 -22.11 5.74 -16.78
CA VAL A 231 -23.53 5.82 -16.39
C VAL A 231 -23.96 7.28 -16.33
#